data_AF-A0A090R029-F1
#
_entry.id   AF-A0A090R029-F1
#
_cell.length_a   1.000
_cell.length_b   1.000
_cell.length_c   1.000
_cell.angle_alpha   90.00
_cell.angle_beta   90.00
_cell.angle_gamma   90.00
#
_symmetry.space_group_name_H-M   'P 1'
#
loop_
_entity.id
_entity.type
_entity.pdbx_description
1 polymer ?
#
loop_
_entity_poly.entity_id
_entity_poly.type
_entity_poly.pdbx_seq_one_letter_code
_entity_poly.pdbx_strand_id
1 'polypeptide(L)'
;MECDLDYLKFRKTWSFIKFYSQKYRGMKLFNVKNAVNQRYREFNDGAIIVDIKREDLLHTQVSGNKLRKLKYNILAAQRLGLDTLLTYGGAFSNHIAATAAAGNICGFKTIGVIRGEELGHDLEKTLAGNKTLNAAHALGMQFKFVSRSAYRDKYEDFFNLP
;
A
#
# COMPACT_ATOMS: atom_id res chain seq x y z
N MET A 1 20.95 7.61 -25.03
CA MET A 1 19.53 7.33 -24.73
C MET A 1 19.53 6.68 -23.37
N GLU A 2 19.57 7.52 -22.34
CA GLU A 2 19.75 7.14 -20.94
C GLU A 2 18.37 7.33 -20.31
N CYS A 3 17.70 6.21 -20.00
CA CYS A 3 16.38 6.23 -19.39
C CYS A 3 16.61 6.24 -17.87
N ASP A 4 16.79 7.43 -17.31
CA ASP A 4 16.88 7.61 -15.86
C ASP A 4 15.50 7.29 -15.25
N LEU A 5 15.45 6.15 -14.56
CA LEU A 5 14.35 5.77 -13.68
C LEU A 5 14.42 6.65 -12.42
N ASP A 6 13.74 7.78 -12.45
CA ASP A 6 13.58 8.67 -11.30
C ASP A 6 12.83 7.94 -10.16
N TYR A 7 13.58 7.30 -9.27
CA TYR A 7 13.09 6.87 -7.97
C TYR A 7 12.81 8.12 -7.12
N LEU A 8 11.54 8.55 -7.06
CA LEU A 8 11.09 9.61 -6.17
C LEU A 8 11.26 9.21 -4.70
N LYS A 9 12.42 9.56 -4.14
CA LYS A 9 12.68 9.63 -2.70
C LYS A 9 11.80 10.74 -2.12
N PHE A 10 10.67 10.38 -1.50
CA PHE A 10 9.84 11.31 -0.73
C PHE A 10 10.58 11.78 0.53
N ARG A 11 11.45 12.78 0.37
CA ARG A 11 11.96 13.60 1.47
C ARG A 11 10.96 14.73 1.76
N LYS A 12 10.66 14.90 3.04
CA LYS A 12 9.78 15.92 3.60
C LYS A 12 10.28 17.32 3.24
N THR A 13 9.54 18.06 2.41
CA THR A 13 9.47 19.53 2.50
C THR A 13 8.11 20.01 2.01
N TRP A 14 7.42 20.75 2.87
CA TRP A 14 6.19 21.46 2.57
C TRP A 14 6.53 22.76 1.87
N SER A 15 6.07 22.94 0.63
CA SER A 15 5.90 24.26 0.02
C SER A 15 4.70 24.25 -0.94
N PHE A 16 3.87 25.27 -0.79
CA PHE A 16 2.57 25.51 -1.41
C PHE A 16 2.54 25.36 -2.93
N ILE A 17 1.66 24.50 -3.47
CA ILE A 17 1.08 24.67 -4.82
C ILE A 17 -0.38 24.15 -4.83
N LYS A 18 -1.35 25.05 -5.07
CA LYS A 18 -2.72 24.72 -5.53
C LYS A 18 -2.66 24.52 -7.05
N PHE A 19 -3.02 23.35 -7.55
CA PHE A 19 -3.55 23.21 -8.93
C PHE A 19 -4.78 22.30 -8.93
N TYR A 20 -5.90 22.89 -9.36
CA TYR A 20 -7.11 22.21 -9.77
C TYR A 20 -6.85 21.46 -11.08
N SER A 21 -7.21 20.18 -11.19
CA SER A 21 -7.51 19.58 -12.49
C SER A 21 -8.48 18.41 -12.35
N GLN A 22 -9.56 18.53 -13.10
CA GLN A 22 -10.84 17.85 -12.96
C GLN A 22 -10.86 16.49 -13.67
N LYS A 23 -9.90 15.60 -13.40
CA LYS A 23 -9.81 14.28 -14.06
C LYS A 23 -9.50 13.13 -13.10
N TYR A 24 -10.11 13.15 -11.91
CA TYR A 24 -10.00 12.04 -10.96
C TYR A 24 -11.07 10.99 -11.24
N ARG A 25 -10.78 10.06 -12.17
CA ARG A 25 -11.62 8.86 -12.37
C ARG A 25 -11.74 8.12 -11.03
N GLY A 26 -12.95 8.11 -10.46
CA GLY A 26 -13.42 7.09 -9.52
C GLY A 26 -12.79 7.08 -8.12
N MET A 27 -13.00 8.14 -7.34
CA MET A 27 -12.56 8.23 -5.94
C MET A 27 -13.40 7.38 -4.95
N LYS A 28 -13.73 6.13 -5.30
CA LYS A 28 -14.52 5.22 -4.45
C LYS A 28 -13.71 4.64 -3.26
N LEU A 29 -12.39 4.49 -3.41
CA LEU A 29 -11.55 3.80 -2.42
C LEU A 29 -11.38 4.59 -1.11
N PHE A 30 -11.37 5.93 -1.15
CA PHE A 30 -11.15 6.78 0.03
C PHE A 30 -12.39 7.54 0.46
N ASN A 31 -13.59 7.02 0.17
CA ASN A 31 -14.82 7.66 0.60
C ASN A 31 -14.94 7.60 2.13
N VAL A 32 -14.53 8.70 2.78
CA VAL A 32 -14.44 8.82 4.24
C VAL A 32 -15.81 8.87 4.91
N LYS A 33 -16.91 8.93 4.14
CA LYS A 33 -18.29 8.91 4.66
C LYS A 33 -18.57 7.69 5.54
N ASN A 34 -17.83 6.60 5.37
CA ASN A 34 -18.04 5.35 6.12
C ASN A 34 -17.25 5.26 7.44
N ALA A 35 -16.27 6.15 7.68
CA ALA A 35 -15.55 6.15 8.97
C ALA A 35 -16.33 6.94 10.01
N VAL A 36 -17.37 6.30 10.56
CA VAL A 36 -18.22 6.88 11.61
C VAL A 36 -17.55 6.77 12.98
N ASN A 37 -17.84 7.74 13.86
CA ASN A 37 -17.60 7.56 15.28
C ASN A 37 -18.81 6.80 15.84
N GLN A 38 -18.58 5.66 16.46
CA GLN A 38 -19.61 4.87 17.12
C GLN A 38 -19.45 4.99 18.62
N ARG A 39 -20.53 5.33 19.33
CA ARG A 39 -20.54 5.23 20.79
C ARG A 39 -20.34 3.79 21.22
N TYR A 40 -19.35 3.56 22.08
CA TYR A 40 -19.12 2.24 22.65
C TYR A 40 -19.75 2.11 24.03
N ARG A 41 -19.34 2.96 24.97
CA ARG A 41 -19.83 2.90 26.35
C ARG A 41 -19.57 4.21 27.10
N GLU A 42 -20.44 4.48 28.06
CA GLU A 42 -20.29 5.55 29.04
C GLU A 42 -19.95 4.94 30.41
N PHE A 43 -19.09 5.61 31.16
CA PHE A 43 -18.64 5.23 32.49
C PHE A 43 -18.84 6.39 33.46
N ASN A 44 -18.96 6.08 34.75
CA ASN A 44 -19.16 7.06 35.83
C ASN A 44 -20.33 8.01 35.53
N ASP A 45 -21.50 7.46 35.24
CA ASP A 45 -22.74 8.20 34.95
C ASP A 45 -22.59 9.28 33.86
N GLY A 46 -21.85 8.95 32.80
CA GLY A 46 -21.64 9.84 31.65
C GLY A 46 -20.46 10.81 31.82
N ALA A 47 -19.75 10.78 32.95
CA ALA A 47 -18.55 11.59 33.13
C ALA A 47 -17.40 11.18 32.18
N ILE A 48 -17.38 9.92 31.72
CA ILE A 48 -16.42 9.43 30.74
C ILE A 48 -17.17 8.75 29.60
N ILE A 49 -17.00 9.27 28.38
CA ILE A 49 -17.58 8.72 27.15
C ILE A 49 -16.47 8.11 26.31
N VAL A 50 -16.63 6.83 25.93
CA VAL A 50 -15.72 6.14 25.01
C VAL A 50 -16.42 5.95 23.67
N ASP A 51 -15.85 6.58 22.65
CA ASP A 51 -16.26 6.43 21.26
C ASP A 51 -15.17 5.66 20.47
N ILE A 52 -15.59 4.87 19.48
CA ILE A 52 -14.71 4.11 18.58
C ILE A 52 -14.80 4.72 17.19
N LYS A 53 -13.64 5.03 16.59
CA LYS A 53 -13.57 5.34 15.16
C LYS A 53 -13.65 4.03 14.37
N ARG A 54 -14.75 3.81 13.66
CA ARG A 54 -14.97 2.60 12.84
C ARG A 54 -14.21 2.64 11.52
N GLU A 55 -12.88 2.67 11.59
CA GLU A 55 -12.02 2.61 10.39
C GLU A 55 -12.12 1.26 9.67
N ASP A 56 -12.54 0.20 10.36
CA ASP A 56 -12.82 -1.11 9.77
C ASP A 56 -13.90 -1.07 8.67
N LEU A 57 -14.84 -0.13 8.76
CA LEU A 57 -15.91 0.05 7.77
C LEU A 57 -15.46 0.77 6.48
N LEU A 58 -14.21 1.21 6.41
CA LEU A 58 -13.70 1.92 5.23
C LEU A 58 -13.59 1.03 4.00
N HIS A 59 -13.23 -0.25 4.16
CA HIS A 59 -13.13 -1.17 3.02
C HIS A 59 -13.19 -2.64 3.46
N THR A 60 -13.97 -3.45 2.75
CA THR A 60 -14.22 -4.88 3.08
C THR A 60 -12.99 -5.76 2.87
N GLN A 61 -12.14 -5.43 1.91
CA GLN A 61 -10.96 -6.23 1.55
C GLN A 61 -9.64 -5.73 2.16
N VAL A 62 -9.59 -4.47 2.63
CA VAL A 62 -8.35 -3.85 3.14
C VAL A 62 -8.64 -3.16 4.46
N SER A 63 -7.95 -3.57 5.52
CA SER A 63 -8.04 -2.91 6.83
C SER A 63 -7.87 -1.39 6.69
N GLY A 64 -8.85 -0.63 7.18
CA GLY A 64 -8.95 0.82 6.94
C GLY A 64 -7.73 1.64 7.36
N ASN A 65 -7.00 1.22 8.41
CA ASN A 65 -5.77 1.89 8.82
C ASN A 65 -4.68 1.83 7.73
N LYS A 66 -4.53 0.69 7.05
CA LYS A 66 -3.53 0.53 5.98
C LYS A 66 -3.92 1.34 4.75
N LEU A 67 -5.20 1.35 4.44
CA LEU A 67 -5.75 2.14 3.34
C LEU A 67 -5.54 3.65 3.57
N ARG A 68 -5.77 4.12 4.81
CA ARG A 68 -5.50 5.51 5.22
C ARG A 68 -4.03 5.88 5.02
N LYS A 69 -3.10 4.98 5.36
CA LYS A 69 -1.66 5.20 5.16
C LYS A 69 -1.27 5.27 3.68
N LEU A 70 -1.87 4.44 2.83
CA LEU A 70 -1.59 4.40 1.39
C LEU A 70 -2.23 5.56 0.61
N LYS A 71 -3.28 6.20 1.16
CA LYS A 71 -4.06 7.25 0.50
C LYS A 71 -3.19 8.32 -0.17
N TYR A 72 -2.26 8.92 0.58
CA TYR A 72 -1.48 10.04 0.05
C TYR A 72 -0.45 9.60 -0.99
N ASN A 73 0.11 8.39 -0.86
CA ASN A 73 1.03 7.83 -1.83
C ASN A 73 0.32 7.52 -3.15
N ILE A 74 -0.88 6.94 -3.09
CA ILE A 74 -1.69 6.64 -4.27
C ILE A 74 -2.13 7.95 -4.96
N LEU A 75 -2.61 8.94 -4.20
CA LEU A 75 -2.96 10.25 -4.75
C LEU A 75 -1.74 10.95 -5.38
N ALA A 76 -0.55 10.81 -4.79
CA ALA A 76 0.68 11.34 -5.38
C ALA A 76 1.04 10.62 -6.69
N ALA A 77 1.02 9.29 -6.71
CA ALA A 77 1.29 8.50 -7.90
C ALA A 77 0.33 8.85 -9.05
N GLN A 78 -0.97 9.01 -8.75
CA GLN A 78 -1.97 9.47 -9.72
C GLN A 78 -1.66 10.86 -10.26
N ARG A 79 -1.30 11.81 -9.38
CA ARG A 79 -0.94 13.19 -9.79
C ARG A 79 0.28 13.22 -10.69
N LEU A 80 1.22 12.31 -10.47
CA LEU A 80 2.44 12.17 -11.27
C LEU A 80 2.22 11.35 -12.55
N GLY A 81 1.01 10.82 -12.77
CA GLY A 81 0.71 10.01 -13.95
C GLY A 81 1.40 8.64 -13.96
N LEU A 82 1.84 8.15 -12.80
CA LEU A 82 2.45 6.83 -12.67
C LEU A 82 1.38 5.74 -12.82
N ASP A 83 1.79 4.57 -13.31
CA ASP A 83 0.90 3.40 -13.49
C ASP A 83 1.23 2.23 -12.54
N THR A 84 2.36 2.33 -11.82
CA THR A 84 2.92 1.23 -11.03
C THR A 84 3.28 1.68 -9.62
N LEU A 85 2.94 0.85 -8.63
CA LEU A 85 3.31 1.03 -7.22
C LEU A 85 4.32 -0.03 -6.80
N LEU A 86 5.49 0.40 -6.33
CA LEU A 86 6.49 -0.46 -5.73
C LEU A 86 6.45 -0.36 -4.20
N THR A 87 6.58 -1.49 -3.52
CA THR A 87 6.72 -1.54 -2.06
C THR A 87 7.64 -2.67 -1.62
N TYR A 88 8.19 -2.56 -0.42
CA TYR A 88 9.05 -3.56 0.21
C TYR A 88 8.31 -4.27 1.35
N GLY A 89 8.61 -5.56 1.56
CA GLY A 89 8.05 -6.32 2.67
C GLY A 89 8.72 -7.67 2.90
N GLY A 90 8.30 -8.36 3.96
CA GLY A 90 8.58 -9.79 4.17
C GLY A 90 7.44 -10.67 3.66
N ALA A 91 7.66 -11.99 3.70
CA ALA A 91 6.73 -12.99 3.20
C ALA A 91 5.29 -12.85 3.76
N PHE A 92 5.12 -12.54 5.04
CA PHE A 92 3.80 -12.39 5.69
C PHE A 92 3.41 -10.93 5.93
N SER A 93 3.93 -10.01 5.10
CA SER A 93 3.72 -8.58 5.30
C SER A 93 2.30 -8.16 4.94
N ASN A 94 1.55 -7.71 5.95
CA ASN A 94 0.26 -7.07 5.72
C ASN A 94 0.34 -5.81 4.85
N HIS A 95 1.52 -5.18 4.73
CA HIS A 95 1.70 -4.02 3.84
C HIS A 95 1.69 -4.45 2.37
N ILE A 96 2.30 -5.60 2.05
CA ILE A 96 2.31 -6.16 0.69
C ILE A 96 0.88 -6.44 0.23
N ALA A 97 0.09 -7.16 1.04
CA ALA A 97 -1.32 -7.43 0.71
C ALA A 97 -2.15 -6.15 0.59
N ALA A 98 -1.95 -5.17 1.48
CA ALA A 98 -2.67 -3.90 1.41
C ALA A 98 -2.32 -3.09 0.16
N THR A 99 -1.04 -3.04 -0.22
CA THR A 99 -0.60 -2.34 -1.44
C THR A 99 -1.10 -3.05 -2.70
N ALA A 100 -1.07 -4.39 -2.76
CA ALA A 100 -1.63 -5.17 -3.86
C ALA A 100 -3.13 -4.87 -4.05
N ALA A 101 -3.90 -4.93 -2.97
CA ALA A 101 -5.32 -4.64 -3.01
C ALA A 101 -5.61 -3.19 -3.40
N ALA A 102 -4.90 -2.22 -2.80
CA ALA A 102 -5.10 -0.82 -3.12
C ALA A 102 -4.72 -0.50 -4.57
N GLY A 103 -3.64 -1.10 -5.09
CA GLY A 103 -3.25 -0.97 -6.49
C GLY A 103 -4.28 -1.56 -7.43
N ASN A 104 -4.74 -2.80 -7.19
CA ASN A 104 -5.79 -3.43 -7.97
C ASN A 104 -7.08 -2.59 -8.01
N ILE A 105 -7.53 -2.06 -6.86
CA ILE A 105 -8.74 -1.23 -6.80
C ILE A 105 -8.56 0.12 -7.52
N CYS A 106 -7.36 0.70 -7.45
CA CYS A 106 -7.07 1.98 -8.10
C CYS A 106 -6.56 1.85 -9.55
N GLY A 107 -6.42 0.63 -10.08
CA GLY A 107 -5.93 0.38 -11.44
C GLY A 107 -4.42 0.55 -11.61
N PHE A 108 -3.63 0.43 -10.54
CA PHE A 108 -2.17 0.41 -10.61
C PHE A 108 -1.64 -1.02 -10.74
N LYS A 109 -0.58 -1.21 -11.52
CA LYS A 109 0.29 -2.38 -11.39
C LYS A 109 0.98 -2.32 -10.04
N THR A 110 1.30 -3.46 -9.45
CA THR A 110 1.98 -3.50 -8.15
C THR A 110 3.17 -4.44 -8.17
N ILE A 111 4.26 -3.99 -7.54
CA ILE A 111 5.50 -4.76 -7.39
C ILE A 111 5.84 -4.83 -5.90
N GLY A 112 5.95 -6.05 -5.39
CA GLY A 112 6.38 -6.35 -4.03
C GLY A 112 7.82 -6.87 -4.01
N VAL A 113 8.74 -6.10 -3.45
CA VAL A 113 10.10 -6.59 -3.18
C VAL A 113 10.10 -7.34 -1.85
N ILE A 114 10.27 -8.66 -1.92
CA ILE A 114 10.10 -9.58 -0.79
C ILE A 114 11.47 -10.03 -0.27
N ARG A 115 11.71 -9.83 1.02
CA ARG A 115 12.90 -10.35 1.70
C ARG A 115 12.84 -11.88 1.81
N GLY A 116 13.89 -12.54 1.33
CA GLY A 116 14.07 -13.99 1.34
C GLY A 116 14.06 -14.52 -0.09
N GLU A 117 15.23 -14.55 -0.73
CA GLU A 117 15.40 -15.06 -2.10
C GLU A 117 15.00 -16.53 -2.22
N GLU A 118 15.14 -17.29 -1.12
CA GLU A 118 14.77 -18.70 -1.05
C GLU A 118 13.28 -18.94 -1.37
N LEU A 119 12.44 -17.93 -1.14
CA LEU A 119 11.00 -17.99 -1.43
C LEU A 119 10.70 -17.88 -2.93
N GLY A 120 11.64 -17.35 -3.71
CA GLY A 120 11.52 -17.22 -5.16
C GLY A 120 11.93 -18.46 -5.94
N HIS A 121 12.61 -19.44 -5.32
CA HIS A 121 13.07 -20.65 -6.02
C HIS A 121 11.92 -21.53 -6.51
N ASP A 122 10.86 -21.63 -5.72
CA ASP A 122 9.64 -22.35 -6.05
C ASP A 122 8.45 -21.47 -5.65
N LEU A 123 7.99 -20.68 -6.62
CA LEU A 123 6.90 -19.74 -6.39
C LEU A 123 5.61 -20.48 -6.04
N GLU A 124 5.29 -21.58 -6.72
CA GLU A 124 4.06 -22.35 -6.49
C GLU A 124 4.00 -22.86 -5.05
N LYS A 125 5.09 -23.45 -4.55
CA LYS A 125 5.20 -23.87 -3.15
C LYS A 125 5.08 -22.71 -2.18
N THR A 126 5.73 -21.58 -2.48
CA THR A 126 5.65 -20.38 -1.65
C THR A 126 4.22 -19.85 -1.58
N LEU A 127 3.50 -19.78 -2.71
CA LEU A 127 2.12 -19.32 -2.75
C LEU A 127 1.18 -20.32 -2.05
N ALA A 128 1.42 -21.62 -2.15
CA ALA A 128 0.64 -22.63 -1.42
C ALA A 128 0.81 -22.52 0.10
N GLY A 129 2.04 -22.23 0.57
CA GLY A 129 2.36 -22.10 1.99
C GLY A 129 2.10 -20.71 2.59
N ASN A 130 1.89 -19.68 1.77
CA ASN A 130 1.81 -18.30 2.22
C ASN A 130 0.56 -17.57 1.70
N LYS A 131 -0.47 -17.53 2.56
CA LYS A 131 -1.74 -16.84 2.29
C LYS A 131 -1.58 -15.36 1.92
N THR A 132 -0.57 -14.68 2.44
CA THR A 132 -0.37 -13.23 2.19
C THR A 132 0.15 -13.00 0.78
N LEU A 133 1.19 -13.74 0.37
CA LEU A 133 1.73 -13.65 -0.98
C LEU A 133 0.74 -14.21 -2.01
N ASN A 134 0.02 -15.28 -1.68
CA ASN A 134 -1.05 -15.81 -2.53
C ASN A 134 -2.13 -14.76 -2.81
N ALA A 135 -2.64 -14.10 -1.78
CA ALA A 135 -3.65 -13.04 -1.94
C ALA A 135 -3.12 -11.87 -2.77
N ALA A 136 -1.87 -11.44 -2.53
CA ALA A 136 -1.25 -10.37 -3.32
C ALA A 136 -1.04 -10.78 -4.79
N HIS A 137 -0.61 -12.01 -5.05
CA HIS A 137 -0.45 -12.57 -6.39
C HIS A 137 -1.78 -12.64 -7.15
N ALA A 138 -2.84 -13.11 -6.48
CA ALA A 138 -4.18 -13.18 -7.05
C ALA A 138 -4.75 -11.80 -7.42
N LEU A 139 -4.26 -10.73 -6.78
CA LEU A 139 -4.56 -9.34 -7.08
C LEU A 139 -3.62 -8.73 -8.15
N GLY A 140 -2.79 -9.55 -8.80
CA GLY A 140 -1.89 -9.14 -9.88
C GLY A 140 -0.58 -8.52 -9.43
N MET A 141 -0.21 -8.63 -8.15
CA MET A 141 1.09 -8.16 -7.69
C MET A 141 2.22 -9.05 -8.21
N GLN A 142 3.22 -8.43 -8.82
CA GLN A 142 4.47 -9.07 -9.19
C GLN A 142 5.44 -9.08 -8.01
N PHE A 143 6.26 -10.13 -7.89
CA PHE A 143 7.23 -10.23 -6.80
C PHE A 143 8.66 -10.17 -7.30
N LYS A 144 9.50 -9.47 -6.55
CA LYS A 144 10.96 -9.52 -6.66
C LYS A 144 11.51 -10.03 -5.34
N PHE A 145 11.91 -11.30 -5.31
CA PHE A 145 12.53 -11.88 -4.11
C PHE A 145 14.00 -11.49 -4.05
N VAL A 146 14.46 -11.08 -2.88
CA VAL A 146 15.81 -10.57 -2.68
C VAL A 146 16.44 -11.14 -1.43
N SER A 147 17.76 -11.30 -1.45
CA SER A 147 18.52 -11.72 -0.27
C SER A 147 18.31 -10.75 0.90
N ARG A 148 18.55 -11.24 2.12
CA ARG A 148 18.43 -10.42 3.33
C ARG A 148 19.44 -9.26 3.34
N SER A 149 20.62 -9.46 2.75
CA SER A 149 21.63 -8.41 2.56
C SER A 149 21.14 -7.35 1.58
N ALA A 150 20.71 -7.73 0.37
CA ALA A 150 20.20 -6.78 -0.62
C ALA A 150 18.97 -6.00 -0.12
N TYR A 151 18.11 -6.61 0.69
CA TYR A 151 16.96 -5.94 1.29
C TYR A 151 17.34 -4.86 2.33
N ARG A 152 18.51 -4.98 2.96
CA ARG A 152 19.00 -4.00 3.94
C ARG A 152 19.42 -2.70 3.26
N ASP A 153 20.01 -2.81 2.07
CA ASP A 153 20.53 -1.70 1.28
C ASP A 153 19.48 -1.13 0.30
N LYS A 154 18.19 -1.39 0.57
CA LYS A 154 17.05 -0.99 -0.29
C LYS A 154 16.88 0.52 -0.57
N TYR A 155 17.71 1.37 0.03
CA TYR A 155 17.70 2.83 -0.18
C TYR A 155 18.89 3.32 -1.02
N GLU A 156 19.89 2.46 -1.20
CA GLU A 156 20.90 2.59 -2.24
C GLU A 156 20.27 2.13 -3.56
N ASP A 157 20.63 2.77 -4.67
CA ASP A 157 19.95 2.66 -5.98
C ASP A 157 20.14 1.28 -6.65
N PHE A 158 19.63 0.23 -6.02
CA PHE A 158 19.89 -1.18 -6.34
C PHE A 158 18.66 -1.92 -6.80
N PHE A 159 17.78 -1.30 -7.58
CA PHE A 159 16.71 -2.05 -8.23
C PHE A 159 16.46 -1.55 -9.64
N ASN A 160 17.24 -2.06 -10.60
CA ASN A 160 16.81 -2.15 -11.99
C ASN A 160 15.58 -3.07 -12.02
N LEU A 161 14.42 -2.46 -12.14
CA LEU A 161 13.17 -3.16 -12.44
C LEU A 161 13.08 -3.30 -13.97
N PRO A 162 12.56 -4.44 -14.47
CA PRO A 162 12.35 -4.64 -15.89
C PRO A 162 11.31 -3.68 -16.47
#